data_AF-A0A0D4ZYZ9-F1
#
_entry.id   AF-A0A0D4ZYZ9-F1
#
_cell.length_a   1.000
_cell.length_b   1.000
_cell.length_c   1.000
_cell.angle_alpha   90.00
_cell.angle_beta   90.00
_cell.angle_gamma   90.00
#
_symmetry.space_group_name_H-M   'P 1'
#
loop_
_entity.id
_entity.type
_entity.pdbx_description
1 polymer ?
#
loop_
_entity_poly.entity_id
_entity_poly.type
_entity_poly.pdbx_seq_one_letter_code
_entity_poly.pdbx_strand_id
1 'polypeptide(L)'
;MIGRCAALLCEKILTDRPHPEQGFRACLGIVRLVKGFGRDRVEAACSRALDIGARTYGSVRSILDNRLDQTPAPGQARDDRTITHPNVRGSRYYH
;
A
#
# COMPACT_ATOMS: atom_id res chain seq x y z
N MET A 1 10.85 -11.11 -9.91
CA MET A 1 10.98 -9.64 -9.92
C MET A 1 9.62 -9.02 -9.58
N ILE A 2 9.60 -8.02 -8.70
CA ILE A 2 8.40 -7.20 -8.41
C ILE A 2 8.17 -6.20 -9.56
N GLY A 3 6.93 -5.75 -9.75
CA GLY A 3 6.61 -4.81 -10.82
C GLY A 3 6.95 -3.35 -10.46
N ARG A 4 6.70 -2.44 -11.41
CA ARG A 4 7.09 -1.02 -11.31
C ARG A 4 6.29 -0.29 -10.24
N CYS A 5 5.00 -0.56 -10.12
CA CYS A 5 4.13 0.08 -9.13
C CYS A 5 4.52 -0.35 -7.72
N ALA A 6 4.84 -1.63 -7.52
CA ALA A 6 5.36 -2.12 -6.25
C ALA A 6 6.68 -1.43 -5.86
N ALA A 7 7.60 -1.26 -6.81
CA ALA A 7 8.87 -0.56 -6.57
C ALA A 7 8.66 0.92 -6.19
N LEU A 8 7.84 1.64 -6.96
CA LEU A 8 7.51 3.05 -6.70
C LEU A 8 6.83 3.24 -5.35
N LEU A 9 5.90 2.35 -4.98
CA LEU A 9 5.25 2.40 -3.68
C LEU A 9 6.26 2.20 -2.54
N CYS A 10 7.19 1.25 -2.70
CA CYS A 10 8.25 1.03 -1.72
C CYS A 10 9.15 2.24 -1.56
N GLU A 11 9.54 2.89 -2.66
CA GLU A 11 10.32 4.13 -2.64
C GLU A 11 9.57 5.23 -1.85
N LYS A 12 8.30 5.48 -2.17
CA LYS A 12 7.47 6.46 -1.46
C LYS A 12 7.35 6.16 0.03
N ILE A 13 7.18 4.89 0.39
CA ILE A 13 7.12 4.45 1.80
C ILE A 13 8.44 4.76 2.52
N LEU A 14 9.58 4.53 1.86
CA LEU A 14 10.90 4.77 2.45
C LEU A 14 11.19 6.27 2.60
N THR A 15 10.77 7.10 1.63
CA THR A 15 10.96 8.56 1.69
C THR A 15 10.04 9.25 2.70
N ASP A 16 8.80 8.79 2.85
CA ASP A 16 7.81 9.43 3.76
C ASP A 16 8.07 9.15 5.25
N ARG A 17 8.83 8.09 5.58
CA ARG A 17 9.00 7.63 6.97
C ARG A 17 10.25 8.27 7.58
N PRO A 18 10.15 8.94 8.75
CA PRO A 18 11.32 9.47 9.46
C PRO A 18 12.24 8.36 10.02
N HIS A 19 11.72 7.13 10.16
CA HIS A 19 12.49 5.96 10.60
C HIS A 19 12.64 4.93 9.45
N PRO A 20 13.85 4.72 8.92
CA PRO A 20 14.07 3.87 7.74
C PRO A 20 13.71 2.40 7.99
N GLU A 21 13.88 1.90 9.21
CA GLU A 21 13.53 0.53 9.61
C GLU A 21 12.04 0.21 9.44
N GLN A 22 11.16 1.18 9.68
CA GLN A 22 9.71 0.99 9.57
C GLN A 22 9.28 0.92 8.11
N GLY A 23 9.86 1.80 7.27
CA GLY A 23 9.65 1.77 5.82
C GLY A 23 10.16 0.46 5.22
N PHE A 24 11.34 0.01 5.64
CA PHE A 24 11.93 -1.25 5.18
C PHE A 24 11.07 -2.47 5.54
N ARG A 25 10.59 -2.57 6.79
CA ARG A 25 9.70 -3.66 7.22
C ARG A 25 8.40 -3.67 6.41
N ALA A 26 7.82 -2.51 6.11
CA ALA A 26 6.63 -2.41 5.28
C ALA A 26 6.88 -2.88 3.84
N CYS A 27 7.97 -2.42 3.21
CA CYS A 27 8.35 -2.83 1.85
C CYS A 27 8.57 -4.34 1.76
N LEU A 28 9.30 -4.91 2.72
CA LEU A 28 9.53 -6.36 2.79
C LEU A 28 8.21 -7.14 2.95
N GLY A 29 7.28 -6.61 3.75
CA GLY A 29 5.93 -7.16 3.87
C GLY A 29 5.20 -7.19 2.52
N ILE A 30 5.23 -6.09 1.77
CA ILE A 30 4.60 -5.99 0.44
C ILE A 30 5.20 -7.01 -0.52
N VAL A 31 6.53 -7.14 -0.58
CA VAL A 31 7.20 -8.14 -1.43
C VAL A 31 6.78 -9.56 -1.07
N ARG A 32 6.58 -9.85 0.23
CA ARG A 32 6.13 -11.18 0.69
C ARG A 32 4.69 -11.52 0.28
N LEU A 33 3.82 -10.53 0.05
CA LEU A 33 2.44 -10.77 -0.42
C LEU A 33 2.39 -11.48 -1.77
N VAL A 34 3.44 -11.34 -2.60
CA VAL A 34 3.55 -12.02 -3.90
C VAL A 34 3.42 -13.54 -3.75
N LYS A 35 3.89 -14.12 -2.65
CA LYS A 35 3.75 -15.57 -2.39
C LYS A 35 2.30 -16.01 -2.20
N GLY A 36 1.45 -15.17 -1.63
CA GLY A 36 0.05 -15.52 -1.32
C GLY A 36 -0.95 -15.09 -2.39
N PHE A 37 -0.71 -13.93 -3.02
CA PHE A 37 -1.67 -13.33 -3.97
C PHE A 37 -1.21 -13.39 -5.42
N GLY A 38 0.04 -13.76 -5.68
CA GLY A 38 0.63 -13.70 -7.01
C GLY A 38 1.12 -12.30 -7.38
N ARG A 39 2.04 -12.25 -8.35
CA ARG A 39 2.73 -11.01 -8.74
C ARG A 39 1.79 -9.98 -9.33
N ASP A 40 0.91 -10.40 -10.25
CA ASP A 40 0.11 -9.47 -11.04
C ASP A 40 -0.95 -8.76 -10.18
N ARG A 41 -1.53 -9.49 -9.24
CA ARG A 41 -2.45 -8.94 -8.24
C ARG A 41 -1.76 -7.95 -7.31
N VAL A 42 -0.56 -8.28 -6.82
CA VAL A 42 0.21 -7.36 -5.96
C VAL A 42 0.59 -6.10 -6.72
N GLU A 43 0.97 -6.21 -7.99
CA GLU A 43 1.26 -5.04 -8.83
C GLU A 43 0.03 -4.15 -9.01
N ALA A 44 -1.12 -4.73 -9.36
CA ALA A 44 -2.38 -4.00 -9.49
C ALA A 44 -2.82 -3.35 -8.17
N ALA A 45 -2.64 -4.05 -7.05
CA ALA A 45 -2.91 -3.50 -5.72
C ALA A 45 -1.98 -2.32 -5.38
N CYS A 46 -0.70 -2.42 -5.71
CA CYS A 46 0.25 -1.32 -5.51
C CYS A 46 -0.08 -0.12 -6.40
N SER A 47 -0.50 -0.34 -7.66
CA SER A 47 -1.01 0.73 -8.54
C SER A 47 -2.19 1.44 -7.89
N ARG A 48 -3.21 0.68 -7.46
CA ARG A 48 -4.39 1.26 -6.81
C ARG A 48 -4.05 2.00 -5.52
N ALA A 49 -3.11 1.47 -4.73
CA ALA A 49 -2.64 2.12 -3.52
C ALA A 49 -1.95 3.47 -3.82
N LEU A 50 -1.14 3.54 -4.89
CA LEU A 50 -0.55 4.78 -5.38
C LEU A 50 -1.62 5.78 -5.82
N ASP A 51 -2.63 5.32 -6.57
CA ASP A 51 -3.71 6.16 -7.10
C ASP A 51 -4.51 6.86 -5.98
N ILE A 52 -4.73 6.16 -4.85
CA ILE A 52 -5.45 6.71 -3.69
C ILE A 52 -4.52 7.31 -2.62
N GLY A 53 -3.21 7.38 -2.88
CA GLY A 53 -2.21 7.91 -1.93
C GLY A 53 -1.97 7.04 -0.69
N ALA A 54 -2.41 5.78 -0.68
CA ALA A 54 -2.25 4.87 0.45
C ALA A 54 -0.87 4.21 0.46
N ARG A 55 0.01 4.66 1.36
CA ARG A 55 1.43 4.23 1.43
C ARG A 55 1.71 3.34 2.65
N THR A 56 0.90 2.29 2.82
CA THR A 56 1.12 1.32 3.91
C THR A 56 0.91 -0.12 3.45
N TYR A 57 1.61 -1.05 4.10
CA TYR A 57 1.40 -2.48 3.92
C TYR A 57 -0.06 -2.89 4.18
N GLY A 58 -0.68 -2.34 5.23
CA GLY A 58 -2.07 -2.66 5.60
C GLY A 58 -3.06 -2.30 4.49
N SER A 59 -2.85 -1.15 3.84
CA SER A 59 -3.68 -0.73 2.71
C SER A 59 -3.53 -1.67 1.51
N VAL A 60 -2.30 -2.05 1.14
CA VAL A 60 -2.06 -2.99 0.03
C VAL A 60 -2.68 -4.36 0.32
N ARG A 61 -2.51 -4.87 1.54
CA ARG A 61 -3.15 -6.12 1.98
C ARG A 61 -4.68 -6.03 1.90
N SER A 62 -5.27 -4.95 2.42
CA SER A 62 -6.72 -4.75 2.38
C SER A 62 -7.27 -4.69 0.95
N ILE A 63 -6.56 -4.04 0.02
CA ILE A 63 -6.91 -4.01 -1.41
C ILE A 63 -6.95 -5.44 -1.98
N LEU A 64 -5.96 -6.28 -1.64
CA LEU A 64 -5.87 -7.67 -2.11
C LEU A 64 -6.93 -8.58 -1.48
N ASP A 65 -7.16 -8.45 -0.17
CA ASP A 65 -8.15 -9.25 0.57
C ASP A 65 -9.56 -8.99 0.04
N ASN A 66 -9.87 -7.73 -0.24
CA ASN A 66 -11.16 -7.30 -0.78
C ASN A 66 -11.25 -7.35 -2.32
N ARG A 67 -10.22 -7.88 -3.00
CA ARG A 67 -10.13 -7.97 -4.47
C ARG A 67 -10.33 -6.65 -5.21
N LEU A 68 -10.02 -5.53 -4.56
CA LEU A 68 -10.11 -4.19 -5.16
C LEU A 68 -9.05 -4.00 -6.26
N ASP A 69 -8.03 -4.85 -6.32
CA ASP A 69 -7.07 -4.91 -7.43
C ASP A 69 -7.69 -5.38 -8.76
N GLN A 70 -8.88 -5.99 -8.73
CA GLN A 70 -9.54 -6.59 -9.90
C GLN A 70 -10.71 -5.74 -10.41
N THR A 71 -11.16 -4.77 -9.61
CA THR A 71 -12.24 -3.87 -10.00
C THR A 71 -11.64 -2.69 -10.78
N PRO A 72 -12.19 -2.34 -11.96
CA PRO A 72 -11.82 -1.10 -12.65
C PRO A 72 -11.86 0.07 -11.67
N ALA A 73 -10.81 0.90 -11.66
CA ALA A 73 -10.84 2.14 -10.89
C ALA A 73 -12.12 2.90 -11.26
N PRO A 74 -12.98 3.30 -10.29
CA PRO A 74 -14.10 4.16 -10.59
C PRO A 74 -13.53 5.39 -11.29
N GLY A 75 -13.93 5.59 -12.55
CA GLY A 75 -13.32 6.58 -13.42
C GLY A 75 -13.16 7.92 -12.71
N GLN A 76 -11.92 8.34 -12.53
CA GLN A 76 -11.50 9.73 -12.61
C GLN A 76 -12.40 10.76 -11.89
N ALA A 77 -12.92 10.45 -10.71
CA ALA A 77 -13.35 11.46 -9.77
C ALA A 77 -12.12 11.87 -8.97
N ARG A 78 -11.33 12.80 -9.55
CA ARG A 78 -10.51 13.71 -8.77
C ARG A 78 -11.43 14.34 -7.74
N ASP A 79 -11.39 13.84 -6.51
CA ASP A 79 -11.67 14.69 -5.38
C ASP A 79 -10.50 14.59 -4.44
N ASP A 80 -9.92 15.76 -4.23
CA ASP A 80 -8.75 16.04 -3.43
C ASP A 80 -9.10 15.80 -1.96
N ARG A 81 -9.17 14.53 -1.60
CA ARG A 81 -9.24 14.09 -0.22
C ARG A 81 -8.06 13.19 0.01
N THR A 82 -6.90 13.86 0.08
CA THR A 82 -5.95 13.52 1.13
C THR A 82 -6.76 13.47 2.42
N ILE A 83 -7.28 12.30 2.77
CA ILE A 83 -7.70 12.07 4.15
C ILE A 83 -6.38 11.96 4.91
N THR A 84 -5.81 13.12 5.22
CA THR A 84 -4.93 13.28 6.35
C THR A 84 -5.77 12.84 7.52
N HIS A 85 -5.66 11.57 7.91
CA HIS A 85 -6.10 11.14 9.21
C HIS A 85 -5.00 11.61 10.17
N PRO A 86 -5.19 12.68 10.96
CA PRO A 86 -4.27 13.01 12.06
C PRO A 86 -4.31 11.97 13.19
N ASN A 87 -4.69 10.71 12.91
CA ASN A 87 -5.02 9.72 13.92
C ASN A 87 -4.64 8.27 13.57
N VAL A 88 -3.45 8.04 13.03
CA VAL A 88 -2.77 6.74 13.29
C VAL A 88 -1.98 6.91 14.60
N ARG A 89 -2.71 7.14 15.69
CA ARG A 89 -2.19 7.02 17.05
C ARG A 89 -1.96 5.54 17.33
N GLY A 90 -0.69 5.20 17.54
CA GLY A 90 -0.18 4.26 18.54
C GLY A 90 -0.83 2.88 18.64
N SER A 91 0.00 1.86 18.42
CA SER A 91 -0.22 0.49 18.87
C SER A 91 -0.52 0.42 20.38
N ARG A 92 -1.79 0.51 20.77
CA ARG A 92 -2.27 0.05 22.08
C ARG A 92 -3.25 -1.09 21.88
N TYR A 93 -2.72 -2.21 21.40
CA TYR A 93 -3.38 -3.51 21.50
C TYR A 93 -2.32 -4.59 21.75
N TYR A 94 -1.89 -4.65 23.01
CA TYR A 94 -1.64 -5.89 23.74
C TYR A 94 -2.14 -5.64 25.16
N HIS A 95 -3.22 -6.32 25.52
CA HIS A 95 -3.54 -6.71 26.89
C HIS A 95 -3.27 -8.21 26.95
#